data_AF-A0A517QJ69-F1
#
_entry.id   AF-A0A517QJ69-F1
#
_cell.length_a   1.000
_cell.length_b   1.000
_cell.length_c   1.000
_cell.angle_alpha   90.00
_cell.angle_beta   90.00
_cell.angle_gamma   90.00
#
_symmetry.space_group_name_H-M   'P 1'
#
loop_
_entity.id
_entity.type
_entity.pdbx_description
1 polymer ?
#
loop_
_entity_poly.entity_id
_entity_poly.type
_entity_poly.pdbx_seq_one_letter_code
_entity_poly.pdbx_strand_id
1 'polypeptide(L)'
;MKPANLFSWILQLAASAVLIMASTGKLTSRPESVAIFQQLDFDPGGRFLIGTLELIAALLLLVPQSIVWGAVLGWGIMTGALIAHCSRLGFQGDAGAGGLMAIAVWICCTMVIFLRRKQSLSLRRMFARDDDEGRSDAP
;
A
#
# COMPACT_ATOMS: atom_id res chain seq x y z
N MET A 1 -7.44 12.25 21.10
CA MET A 1 -7.29 11.01 20.30
C MET A 1 -6.50 10.00 21.12
N LYS A 2 -6.84 8.69 21.09
CA LYS A 2 -6.01 7.67 21.76
C LYS A 2 -4.59 7.70 21.15
N PRO A 3 -3.50 7.61 21.93
CA PRO A 3 -2.13 7.74 21.42
C PRO A 3 -1.80 6.74 20.31
N ALA A 4 -2.34 5.51 20.38
CA ALA A 4 -2.21 4.50 19.34
C ALA A 4 -2.81 4.92 17.98
N ASN A 5 -3.83 5.78 17.98
CA ASN A 5 -4.45 6.27 16.74
C ASN A 5 -3.59 7.34 16.07
N LEU A 6 -2.98 8.24 16.87
CA LEU A 6 -2.07 9.26 16.35
C LEU A 6 -0.83 8.63 15.73
N PHE A 7 -0.21 7.66 16.44
CA PHE A 7 0.95 6.93 15.93
C PHE A 7 0.62 6.20 14.62
N SER A 8 -0.53 5.54 14.55
CA SER A 8 -0.96 4.89 13.31
C SER A 8 -1.18 5.89 12.15
N TRP A 9 -1.67 7.10 12.43
CA TRP A 9 -1.83 8.15 11.41
C TRP A 9 -0.49 8.65 10.87
N ILE A 10 0.52 8.82 11.74
CA ILE A 10 1.87 9.20 11.31
C ILE A 10 2.42 8.16 10.33
N LEU A 11 2.28 6.87 10.64
CA LEU A 11 2.71 5.78 9.75
C LEU A 11 1.95 5.78 8.41
N GLN A 12 0.64 6.04 8.42
CA GLN A 12 -0.18 6.13 7.21
C GLN A 12 0.24 7.30 6.32
N LEU A 13 0.46 8.48 6.91
CA LEU A 13 0.87 9.67 6.18
C LEU A 13 2.26 9.48 5.57
N ALA A 14 3.21 8.91 6.33
CA ALA A 14 4.54 8.58 5.83
C ALA A 14 4.49 7.58 4.66
N ALA A 15 3.76 6.47 4.82
CA ALA A 15 3.60 5.48 3.75
C ALA A 15 2.90 6.06 2.51
N SER A 16 1.82 6.82 2.70
CA SER A 16 1.06 7.43 1.60
C SER A 16 1.88 8.44 0.82
N ALA A 17 2.68 9.27 1.50
CA ALA A 17 3.56 10.23 0.85
C ALA A 17 4.59 9.55 -0.07
N VAL A 18 5.23 8.48 0.41
CA VAL A 18 6.19 7.71 -0.38
C VAL A 18 5.51 6.99 -1.55
N LEU A 19 4.33 6.39 -1.35
CA LEU A 19 3.57 5.74 -2.41
C LEU A 19 3.11 6.72 -3.50
N ILE A 20 2.71 7.94 -3.12
CA ILE A 20 2.34 9.00 -4.10
C ILE A 20 3.58 9.44 -4.89
N MET A 21 4.72 9.64 -4.22
CA MET A 21 5.98 9.99 -4.89
C MET A 21 6.43 8.88 -5.86
N ALA A 22 6.35 7.61 -5.44
CA ALA A 22 6.75 6.47 -6.25
C ALA A 22 5.80 6.25 -7.45
N SER A 23 4.48 6.35 -7.23
CA SER A 23 3.47 6.18 -8.28
C SER A 23 3.55 7.27 -9.34
N THR A 24 3.71 8.54 -8.94
CA THR A 24 3.87 9.64 -9.89
C THR A 24 5.09 9.45 -10.79
N GLY A 25 6.21 8.96 -10.26
CA GLY A 25 7.38 8.60 -11.06
C GLY A 25 7.06 7.53 -12.13
N LYS A 26 6.30 6.50 -11.76
CA LYS A 26 5.87 5.42 -12.67
C LYS A 26 4.88 5.91 -13.72
N LEU A 27 3.86 6.66 -13.31
CA LEU A 27 2.77 7.11 -14.19
C LEU A 27 3.20 8.23 -15.16
N THR A 28 4.18 9.05 -14.78
CA THR A 28 4.73 10.11 -15.65
C THR A 28 5.91 9.65 -16.49
N SER A 29 6.25 8.35 -16.43
CA SER A 29 7.36 7.75 -17.19
C SER A 29 8.71 8.45 -16.95
N ARG A 30 9.03 8.75 -15.68
CA ARG A 30 10.36 9.28 -15.35
C ARG A 30 11.45 8.30 -15.82
N PRO A 31 12.59 8.78 -16.37
CA PRO A 31 13.61 7.90 -16.97
C PRO A 31 14.11 6.80 -16.03
N GLU A 32 14.33 7.12 -14.75
CA GLU A 32 14.72 6.15 -13.72
C GLU A 32 13.68 5.04 -13.55
N SER A 33 12.38 5.40 -13.49
CA SER A 33 11.31 4.42 -13.38
C SER A 33 11.17 3.56 -14.63
N VAL A 34 11.39 4.11 -15.82
CA VAL A 34 11.35 3.34 -17.07
C VAL A 34 12.50 2.33 -17.09
N ALA A 35 13.72 2.75 -16.74
CA ALA A 35 14.89 1.89 -16.70
C ALA A 35 14.71 0.69 -15.73
N ILE A 36 14.17 0.93 -14.53
CA ILE A 36 13.90 -0.15 -13.56
C ILE A 36 12.92 -1.19 -14.14
N PHE A 37 11.80 -0.76 -14.72
CA PHE A 37 10.80 -1.70 -15.23
C PHE A 37 11.24 -2.38 -16.53
N GLN A 38 12.11 -1.75 -17.33
CA GLN A 38 12.75 -2.41 -18.47
C GLN A 38 13.71 -3.51 -18.01
N GLN A 39 14.51 -3.30 -16.96
CA GLN A 39 15.38 -4.35 -16.39
C GLN A 39 14.59 -5.55 -15.83
N LEU A 40 13.34 -5.32 -15.42
CA LEU A 40 12.43 -6.35 -14.96
C LEU A 40 11.65 -7.03 -16.10
N ASP A 41 11.87 -6.65 -17.36
CA ASP A 41 11.09 -7.09 -18.53
C ASP A 41 9.56 -6.86 -18.35
N PHE A 42 9.20 -5.80 -17.62
CA PHE A 42 7.83 -5.53 -17.18
C PHE A 42 7.32 -4.13 -17.56
N ASP A 43 8.10 -3.37 -18.35
CA ASP A 43 7.68 -2.11 -18.98
C ASP A 43 6.95 -2.37 -20.31
N PRO A 44 5.94 -1.57 -20.70
CA PRO A 44 5.31 -0.47 -19.95
C PRO A 44 4.12 -0.90 -19.08
N GLY A 45 3.49 -2.03 -19.40
CA GLY A 45 2.23 -2.45 -18.77
C GLY A 45 2.34 -2.61 -17.26
N GLY A 46 3.41 -3.27 -16.80
CA GLY A 46 3.67 -3.46 -15.38
C GLY A 46 3.97 -2.17 -14.64
N ARG A 47 4.69 -1.24 -15.25
CA ARG A 47 4.96 0.08 -14.66
C ARG A 47 3.68 0.86 -14.40
N PHE A 48 2.79 0.95 -15.38
CA PHE A 48 1.52 1.65 -15.22
C PHE A 48 0.60 0.93 -14.23
N LEU A 49 0.51 -0.40 -14.30
CA LEU A 49 -0.27 -1.20 -13.35
C LEU A 49 0.17 -0.96 -11.91
N ILE A 50 1.47 -1.12 -11.61
CA ILE A 50 2.00 -0.92 -10.27
C ILE A 50 1.84 0.55 -9.83
N GLY A 51 2.09 1.51 -10.72
CA GLY A 51 1.88 2.93 -10.42
C GLY A 51 0.44 3.25 -10.03
N THR A 52 -0.55 2.70 -10.74
CA THR A 52 -1.97 2.86 -10.41
C THR A 52 -2.31 2.19 -9.08
N LEU A 53 -1.83 0.97 -8.83
CA LEU A 53 -2.08 0.25 -7.57
C LEU A 53 -1.46 0.96 -6.37
N GLU A 54 -0.26 1.54 -6.51
CA GLU A 54 0.38 2.36 -5.47
C GLU A 54 -0.44 3.61 -5.13
N LEU A 55 -0.98 4.29 -6.14
CA LEU A 55 -1.84 5.44 -5.93
C LEU A 55 -3.14 5.05 -5.21
N ILE A 56 -3.77 3.94 -5.61
CA ILE A 56 -4.95 3.39 -4.91
C ILE A 56 -4.60 3.07 -3.46
N ALA A 57 -3.48 2.40 -3.20
CA ALA A 57 -3.04 2.09 -1.84
C ALA A 57 -2.85 3.35 -0.98
N ALA A 58 -2.23 4.40 -1.54
CA ALA A 58 -2.05 5.67 -0.87
C ALA A 58 -3.39 6.34 -0.53
N LEU A 59 -4.34 6.39 -1.48
CA LEU A 59 -5.66 6.95 -1.24
C LEU A 59 -6.43 6.18 -0.15
N LEU A 60 -6.40 4.85 -0.20
CA LEU A 60 -7.06 4.00 0.78
C LEU A 60 -6.47 4.16 2.20
N LEU A 61 -5.16 4.42 2.31
CA LEU A 61 -4.49 4.72 3.59
C LEU A 61 -4.91 6.05 4.20
N LEU A 62 -5.40 7.01 3.41
CA LEU A 62 -5.86 8.31 3.90
C LEU A 62 -7.33 8.31 4.31
N VAL A 63 -8.16 7.42 3.75
CA VAL A 63 -9.59 7.35 4.06
C VAL A 63 -9.80 6.45 5.30
N PRO A 64 -10.35 6.96 6.42
CA PRO A 64 -10.39 6.24 7.71
C PRO A 64 -11.04 4.86 7.69
N GLN A 65 -12.02 4.66 6.79
CA GLN A 65 -12.76 3.40 6.65
C GLN A 65 -12.01 2.33 5.84
N SER A 66 -11.00 2.71 5.06
CA SER A 66 -10.26 1.80 4.17
C SER A 66 -8.78 1.62 4.53
N ILE A 67 -8.33 2.19 5.67
CA ILE A 67 -6.92 2.16 6.09
C ILE A 67 -6.30 0.76 6.00
N VAL A 68 -7.01 -0.26 6.49
CA VAL A 68 -6.49 -1.64 6.50
C VAL A 68 -6.34 -2.18 5.08
N TRP A 69 -7.30 -1.90 4.19
CA TRP A 69 -7.23 -2.31 2.79
C TRP A 69 -6.07 -1.62 2.06
N GLY A 70 -5.87 -0.31 2.28
CA GLY A 70 -4.72 0.41 1.74
C GLY A 70 -3.39 -0.13 2.25
N ALA A 71 -3.32 -0.46 3.54
CA ALA A 71 -2.13 -1.04 4.14
C ALA A 71 -1.82 -2.45 3.60
N VAL A 72 -2.83 -3.31 3.42
CA VAL A 72 -2.65 -4.65 2.82
C VAL A 72 -2.20 -4.54 1.36
N LEU A 73 -2.82 -3.66 0.58
CA LEU A 73 -2.43 -3.45 -0.82
C LEU A 73 -1.00 -2.91 -0.91
N GLY A 74 -0.66 -1.88 -0.14
CA GLY A 74 0.69 -1.33 -0.07
C GLY A 74 1.72 -2.36 0.37
N TRP A 75 1.40 -3.18 1.37
CA TRP A 75 2.26 -4.29 1.81
C TRP A 75 2.52 -5.32 0.71
N GLY A 76 1.48 -5.69 -0.06
CA GLY A 76 1.61 -6.62 -1.18
C GLY A 76 2.49 -6.06 -2.31
N ILE A 77 2.27 -4.80 -2.69
CA ILE A 77 3.09 -4.13 -3.72
C ILE A 77 4.55 -4.04 -3.29
N MET A 78 4.80 -3.58 -2.06
CA MET A 78 6.18 -3.47 -1.54
C MET A 78 6.84 -4.85 -1.43
N THR A 79 6.10 -5.91 -1.11
CA THR A 79 6.64 -7.28 -1.12
C THR A 79 7.13 -7.66 -2.52
N GLY A 80 6.37 -7.35 -3.58
CA GLY A 80 6.81 -7.54 -4.96
C GLY A 80 8.06 -6.72 -5.30
N ALA A 81 8.12 -5.47 -4.87
CA ALA A 81 9.30 -4.62 -5.05
C ALA A 81 10.54 -5.20 -4.35
N LEU A 82 10.41 -5.66 -3.10
CA LEU A 82 11.50 -6.29 -2.35
C LEU A 82 12.00 -7.57 -3.02
N ILE A 83 11.11 -8.38 -3.59
CA ILE A 83 11.50 -9.55 -4.38
C ILE A 83 12.30 -9.12 -5.62
N ALA A 84 11.88 -8.06 -6.32
CA ALA A 84 12.64 -7.51 -7.45
C ALA A 84 14.03 -7.00 -7.03
N HIS A 85 14.18 -6.39 -5.85
CA HIS A 85 15.47 -5.99 -5.29
C HIS A 85 16.36 -7.18 -4.94
N CYS A 86 15.82 -8.21 -4.29
CA CYS A 86 16.58 -9.41 -3.95
C CYS A 86 16.98 -10.26 -5.17
N SER A 87 16.27 -10.13 -6.30
CA SER A 87 16.48 -10.97 -7.48
C SER A 87 17.29 -10.30 -8.59
N ARG A 88 16.94 -9.08 -9.00
CA ARG A 88 17.51 -8.44 -10.20
C ARG A 88 18.09 -7.04 -9.95
N LEU A 89 17.45 -6.21 -9.12
CA LEU A 89 17.84 -4.80 -8.98
C LEU A 89 19.00 -4.58 -7.99
N GLY A 90 19.10 -5.41 -6.95
CA GLY A 90 20.05 -5.20 -5.85
C GLY A 90 19.73 -3.97 -4.98
N PHE A 91 20.67 -3.63 -4.10
CA PHE A 91 20.53 -2.55 -3.11
C PHE A 91 21.62 -1.46 -3.22
N GLN A 92 22.23 -1.31 -4.39
CA GLN A 92 23.30 -0.32 -4.63
C GLN A 92 22.77 0.88 -5.43
N GLY A 93 23.38 2.06 -5.23
CA GLY A 93 23.03 3.29 -5.95
C GLY A 93 21.55 3.70 -5.80
N ASP A 94 20.99 4.29 -6.84
CA ASP A 94 19.60 4.77 -6.86
C ASP A 94 18.57 3.64 -6.67
N ALA A 95 18.84 2.46 -7.23
CA ALA A 95 18.03 1.27 -6.98
C ALA A 95 18.05 0.89 -5.49
N GLY A 96 19.18 1.04 -4.80
CA GLY A 96 19.28 0.86 -3.35
C GLY A 96 18.40 1.82 -2.55
N ALA A 97 18.37 3.10 -2.93
CA ALA A 97 17.48 4.07 -2.29
C ALA A 97 16.01 3.68 -2.44
N GLY A 98 15.60 3.25 -3.64
CA GLY A 98 14.26 2.70 -3.88
C GLY A 98 13.94 1.47 -3.02
N GLY A 99 14.90 0.55 -2.88
CA GLY A 99 14.76 -0.64 -2.04
C GLY A 99 14.61 -0.30 -0.56
N LEU A 100 15.38 0.65 -0.03
CA LEU A 100 15.25 1.12 1.36
C LEU A 100 13.89 1.79 1.61
N MET A 101 13.40 2.58 0.67
CA MET A 101 12.04 3.14 0.75
C MET A 101 10.98 2.04 0.75
N ALA A 102 11.14 1.01 -0.09
CA ALA A 102 10.22 -0.13 -0.11
C ALA A 102 10.19 -0.86 1.24
N ILE A 103 11.35 -1.07 1.89
CA ILE A 103 11.42 -1.64 3.25
C ILE A 103 10.68 -0.76 4.26
N ALA A 104 10.93 0.55 4.24
CA ALA A 104 10.30 1.49 5.18
C ALA A 104 8.77 1.49 5.05
N VAL A 105 8.25 1.55 3.82
CA VAL A 105 6.80 1.49 3.55
C VAL A 105 6.24 0.13 3.95
N TRP A 106 6.94 -0.96 3.65
CA TRP A 106 6.53 -2.32 4.04
C TRP A 106 6.37 -2.46 5.56
N ILE A 107 7.32 -1.92 6.34
CA ILE A 107 7.24 -1.88 7.81
C ILE A 107 6.05 -1.02 8.26
N CYS A 108 5.89 0.18 7.69
CA CYS A 108 4.77 1.06 8.03
C CYS A 108 3.42 0.38 7.77
N CYS A 109 3.23 -0.22 6.60
CA CYS A 109 2.02 -0.97 6.25
C CYS A 109 1.78 -2.14 7.20
N THR A 110 2.82 -2.91 7.53
CA THR A 110 2.74 -4.01 8.50
C THR A 110 2.27 -3.52 9.87
N MET A 111 2.88 -2.45 10.39
CA MET A 111 2.49 -1.85 11.67
C MET A 111 1.07 -1.30 11.64
N VAL A 112 0.65 -0.64 10.54
CA VAL A 112 -0.72 -0.14 10.37
C VAL A 112 -1.73 -1.29 10.39
N ILE A 113 -1.46 -2.39 9.68
CA ILE A 113 -2.29 -3.60 9.72
C ILE A 113 -2.45 -4.08 11.17
N PHE A 114 -1.34 -4.23 11.91
CA PHE A 114 -1.39 -4.70 13.30
C PHE A 114 -2.12 -3.75 14.26
N LEU A 115 -1.92 -2.43 14.14
CA LEU A 115 -2.54 -1.43 15.00
C LEU A 115 -4.04 -1.25 14.70
N ARG A 116 -4.44 -1.34 13.43
CA ARG A 116 -5.82 -1.09 12.96
C ARG A 116 -6.64 -2.37 12.78
N ARG A 117 -6.06 -3.57 12.95
CA ARG A 117 -6.77 -4.87 12.77
C ARG A 117 -8.10 -4.95 13.53
N LYS A 118 -8.14 -4.44 14.77
CA LYS A 118 -9.35 -4.48 15.62
C LYS A 118 -10.45 -3.54 15.12
N GLN A 119 -10.10 -2.46 14.41
CA GLN A 119 -11.05 -1.53 13.82
C GLN A 119 -11.79 -2.17 12.63
N SER A 120 -11.09 -2.99 11.83
CA SER A 120 -11.69 -3.71 10.69
C SER A 120 -12.70 -4.79 11.10
N LEU A 121 -12.49 -5.47 12.24
CA LEU A 121 -13.43 -6.46 12.77
C LEU A 121 -14.78 -5.82 13.19
N SER A 122 -14.78 -4.56 13.63
CA SER A 122 -16.02 -3.85 13.98
C SER A 122 -16.85 -3.52 12.75
N LEU A 123 -16.22 -3.11 11.64
CA LEU A 123 -16.90 -2.85 10.37
C LEU A 123 -17.47 -4.15 9.75
N ARG A 124 -16.73 -5.27 9.81
CA ARG A 124 -17.26 -6.59 9.39
C ARG A 124 -18.49 -7.00 10.19
N ARG A 125 -18.54 -6.70 11.50
CA ARG A 125 -19.72 -6.96 12.34
C ARG A 125 -20.89 -6.03 12.04
N MET A 126 -20.65 -4.82 11.52
CA MET A 126 -21.72 -3.92 11.09
C MET A 126 -22.33 -4.40 9.78
N PHE A 127 -21.51 -4.70 8.76
CA PHE A 127 -22.03 -5.25 7.49
C PHE A 127 -22.70 -6.63 7.69
N ALA A 128 -22.14 -7.51 8.54
CA ALA A 128 -22.77 -8.79 8.84
C ALA A 128 -24.08 -8.67 9.66
N ARG A 129 -24.35 -7.52 10.27
CA ARG A 129 -25.58 -7.26 11.02
C ARG A 129 -26.69 -6.73 10.10
N ASP A 130 -26.33 -5.96 9.07
CA ASP A 130 -27.27 -5.50 8.04
C ASP A 130 -27.78 -6.68 7.17
N ASP A 131 -26.96 -7.72 6.99
CA ASP A 131 -27.35 -8.95 6.27
C ASP A 131 -28.39 -9.80 7.05
N ASP A 132 -28.43 -9.70 8.38
CA ASP A 132 -29.31 -10.50 9.26
C ASP A 132 -30.68 -9.82 9.46
N GLU A 133 -30.73 -8.49 9.55
CA GLU A 133 -31.98 -7.73 9.64
C GLU A 133 -32.81 -7.84 8.34
N GLY A 134 -32.17 -7.94 7.16
CA GLY A 134 -32.86 -8.15 5.88
C GLY A 134 -33.48 -9.54 5.69
N ARG A 135 -33.16 -10.52 6.56
CA ARG A 135 -33.67 -11.91 6.48
C ARG A 135 -34.77 -12.21 7.50
N SER A 136 -34.96 -11.34 8.49
CA SER A 136 -36.05 -11.36 9.47
C SER A 136 -37.41 -11.03 8.87
N ASP A 137 -37.44 -10.30 7.75
CA ASP A 137 -38.67 -9.76 7.14
C ASP A 137 -39.13 -10.55 5.89
N ALA A 138 -38.51 -11.71 5.62
CA ALA A 138 -38.96 -12.61 4.56
C ALA A 138 -40.16 -13.45 5.05
N PRO A 139 -41.34 -13.36 4.41
CA PRO A 139 -42.56 -14.05 4.84
C PRO A 139 -42.51 -15.58 4.69
#